data_AF-A0A660T034-F1
#
_entry.id   AF-A0A660T034-F1
#
_cell.length_a   1.000
_cell.length_b   1.000
_cell.length_c   1.000
_cell.angle_alpha   90.00
_cell.angle_beta   90.00
_cell.angle_gamma   90.00
#
_symmetry.space_group_name_H-M   'P 1'
#
loop_
_entity.id
_entity.type
_entity.pdbx_description
1 polymer ?
#
loop_
_entity_poly.entity_id
_entity_poly.type
_entity_poly.pdbx_seq_one_letter_code
_entity_poly.pdbx_strand_id
1 'polypeptide(L)'
;MLYNFSMDSWINNLSPELFWDVLQSEINPEKHERWLVERVLQRGRWEDWLLVRANYGKNRLRNLSPQLKLDPKAENFLKIYCGT
;
A
#
# COMPACT_ATOMS: atom_id res chain seq x y z
N MET A 1 1.64 13.24 -27.60
CA MET A 1 2.35 13.77 -26.42
C MET A 1 1.36 14.44 -25.49
N LEU A 2 0.72 13.69 -24.58
CA LEU A 2 0.19 14.22 -23.33
C LEU A 2 0.33 13.09 -22.31
N TYR A 3 1.48 13.04 -21.64
CA TYR A 3 1.75 12.06 -20.59
C TYR A 3 1.10 12.58 -19.29
N ASN A 4 -0.02 11.94 -18.93
CA ASN A 4 -0.64 11.82 -17.61
C ASN A 4 -0.35 12.89 -16.54
N PHE A 5 -1.30 13.79 -16.34
CA PHE A 5 -1.43 14.59 -15.13
C PHE A 5 -2.74 14.20 -14.44
N SER A 6 -2.77 13.08 -13.69
CA SER A 6 -3.79 12.70 -12.67
C SER A 6 -3.84 11.18 -12.36
N MET A 7 -2.77 10.59 -11.82
CA MET A 7 -2.80 9.29 -11.11
C MET A 7 -1.46 9.13 -10.36
N ASP A 8 -1.31 9.31 -9.04
CA ASP A 8 -2.27 9.48 -7.95
C ASP A 8 -1.64 10.33 -6.81
N SER A 9 -2.33 11.38 -6.37
CA SER A 9 -1.88 12.29 -5.31
C SER A 9 -1.89 11.68 -3.91
N TRP A 10 -2.59 10.56 -3.71
CA TRP A 10 -2.83 10.01 -2.37
C TRP A 10 -1.56 9.48 -1.71
N ILE A 11 -0.59 9.02 -2.50
CA ILE A 11 0.69 8.54 -1.96
C ILE A 11 1.45 9.66 -1.26
N ASN A 12 1.25 10.92 -1.66
CA ASN A 12 1.84 12.09 -0.99
C ASN A 12 1.28 12.33 0.41
N ASN A 13 0.15 11.71 0.75
CA ASN A 13 -0.44 11.76 2.08
C ASN A 13 0.02 10.60 2.99
N LEU A 14 0.83 9.68 2.46
CA LEU A 14 1.47 8.66 3.30
C LEU A 14 2.58 9.27 4.14
N SER A 15 2.81 8.67 5.31
CA SER A 15 3.85 9.06 6.24
C SER A 15 5.23 9.09 5.55
N PRO A 16 5.99 10.21 5.60
CA PRO A 16 7.27 10.36 4.89
C PRO A 16 8.31 9.30 5.25
N GLU A 17 8.31 8.81 6.49
CA GLU A 17 9.23 7.77 6.97
C GLU A 17 9.10 6.44 6.21
N LEU A 18 8.00 6.20 5.49
CA LEU A 18 7.85 5.01 4.66
C LEU A 18 8.81 5.02 3.46
N PHE A 19 9.35 6.18 3.08
CA PHE A 19 10.20 6.36 1.90
C PHE A 19 11.68 6.62 2.27
N TRP A 20 12.13 6.21 3.45
CA TRP A 20 13.49 6.46 3.96
C TRP A 20 14.64 5.96 3.04
N ASP A 21 14.39 4.95 2.21
CA ASP A 21 15.33 4.27 1.31
C ASP A 21 15.01 4.45 -0.18
N VAL A 22 13.94 5.18 -0.55
CA VAL A 22 13.49 5.34 -1.93
C VAL A 22 12.99 6.74 -2.23
N LEU A 23 13.04 7.17 -3.48
CA LEU A 23 12.43 8.44 -3.90
C LEU A 23 10.92 8.25 -4.09
N GLN A 24 10.11 8.85 -3.22
CA GLN A 24 8.65 8.77 -3.28
C GLN A 24 8.08 9.19 -4.64
N SER A 25 8.70 10.19 -5.29
CA SER A 25 8.30 10.67 -6.61
C SER A 25 8.43 9.64 -7.74
N GLU A 26 9.24 8.59 -7.54
CA GLU A 26 9.42 7.51 -8.51
C GLU A 26 8.46 6.33 -8.28
N ILE A 27 7.72 6.36 -7.17
CA ILE A 27 6.79 5.30 -6.81
C ILE A 27 5.46 5.49 -7.55
N ASN A 28 5.25 4.64 -8.54
CA ASN A 28 3.93 4.44 -9.12
C ASN A 28 3.10 3.45 -8.26
N PRO A 29 1.97 3.88 -7.63
CA PRO A 29 1.20 3.02 -6.72
C PRO A 29 0.60 1.80 -7.43
N GLU A 30 0.14 1.94 -8.67
CA GLU A 30 -0.41 0.81 -9.44
C GLU A 30 0.66 -0.24 -9.79
N LYS A 31 1.86 0.18 -10.15
CA LYS A 31 2.97 -0.74 -10.48
C LYS A 31 3.66 -1.33 -9.26
N HIS A 32 3.69 -0.59 -8.15
CA HIS A 32 4.40 -0.97 -6.92
C HIS A 32 3.44 -1.37 -5.80
N GLU A 33 2.21 -1.77 -6.13
CA GLU A 33 1.15 -2.09 -5.17
C GLU A 33 1.62 -3.05 -4.07
N ARG A 34 2.23 -4.19 -4.44
CA ARG A 34 2.73 -5.19 -3.49
C ARG A 34 3.67 -4.57 -2.46
N TRP A 35 4.68 -3.86 -2.95
CA TRP A 35 5.68 -3.21 -2.11
C TRP A 35 5.03 -2.16 -1.19
N LEU A 36 4.09 -1.36 -1.71
CA LEU A 36 3.44 -0.31 -0.94
C LEU A 36 2.57 -0.89 0.18
N VAL A 37 1.79 -1.93 -0.13
CA VAL A 37 0.95 -2.62 0.86
C VAL A 37 1.79 -3.30 1.93
N GLU A 38 2.86 -4.02 1.55
CA GLU A 38 3.80 -4.62 2.51
C GLU A 38 4.41 -3.57 3.45
N ARG A 39 4.87 -2.47 2.86
CA ARG A 39 5.55 -1.38 3.57
C ARG A 39 4.63 -0.69 4.56
N VAL A 40 3.40 -0.38 4.17
CA VAL A 40 2.39 0.21 5.06
C VAL A 40 1.97 -0.77 6.15
N LEU A 41 1.72 -2.05 5.83
CA LEU A 41 1.31 -3.03 6.84
C LEU A 41 2.39 -3.30 7.90
N GLN A 42 3.67 -3.21 7.53
CA GLN A 42 4.78 -3.48 8.45
C GLN A 42 5.28 -2.25 9.20
N ARG A 43 5.23 -1.06 8.58
CA ARG A 43 5.88 0.15 9.09
C ARG A 43 4.98 1.39 9.14
N GLY A 44 3.80 1.31 8.53
CA GLY A 44 2.87 2.44 8.46
C GLY A 44 2.11 2.68 9.74
N ARG A 45 1.56 3.88 9.84
CA ARG A 45 0.58 4.26 10.84
C ARG A 45 -0.81 3.78 10.43
N TRP A 46 -1.78 3.89 11.33
CA TRP A 46 -3.15 3.50 11.01
C TRP A 46 -3.72 4.32 9.85
N GLU A 47 -3.39 5.61 9.77
CA GLU A 47 -3.81 6.53 8.72
C GLU A 47 -3.27 6.11 7.35
N ASP A 48 -2.03 5.61 7.28
CA ASP A 48 -1.44 5.07 6.06
C ASP A 48 -2.22 3.86 5.56
N TRP A 49 -2.59 2.97 6.48
CA TRP A 49 -3.43 1.82 6.15
C TRP A 49 -4.82 2.25 5.66
N LEU A 50 -5.43 3.28 6.27
CA LEU A 50 -6.70 3.82 5.81
C LEU A 50 -6.62 4.32 4.35
N LEU A 51 -5.52 4.96 3.96
CA LEU A 51 -5.28 5.38 2.59
C LEU A 51 -5.14 4.17 1.65
N VAL A 52 -4.34 3.16 2.02
CA VAL A 52 -4.15 1.92 1.24
C VAL A 52 -5.49 1.23 0.98
N ARG A 53 -6.33 1.04 2.01
CA ARG A 53 -7.63 0.37 1.83
C ARG A 53 -8.64 1.21 1.06
N ALA A 54 -8.57 2.54 1.13
CA ALA A 54 -9.47 3.42 0.39
C ALA A 54 -9.17 3.37 -1.11
N ASN A 55 -7.89 3.28 -1.48
CA ASN A 55 -7.45 3.31 -2.88
C ASN A 55 -7.44 1.92 -3.55
N TYR A 56 -6.99 0.87 -2.87
CA TYR A 56 -6.99 -0.48 -3.46
C TYR A 56 -8.30 -1.23 -3.24
N GLY A 57 -8.99 -0.98 -2.14
CA GLY A 57 -10.22 -1.68 -1.79
C GLY A 57 -10.01 -3.13 -1.33
N LYS A 58 -11.01 -3.66 -0.64
CA LYS A 58 -10.92 -4.96 0.04
C LYS A 58 -10.69 -6.15 -0.90
N ASN A 59 -11.34 -6.17 -2.07
CA ASN A 59 -11.23 -7.28 -3.02
C ASN A 59 -9.83 -7.37 -3.65
N ARG A 60 -9.25 -6.22 -4.00
CA ARG A 60 -7.90 -6.16 -4.56
C ARG A 60 -6.86 -6.60 -3.52
N LEU A 61 -6.96 -6.09 -2.29
CA LEU A 61 -6.11 -6.51 -1.17
C LEU A 61 -6.25 -8.00 -0.84
N ARG A 62 -7.46 -8.56 -0.92
CA ARG A 62 -7.70 -10.00 -0.77
C ARG A 62 -6.94 -10.81 -1.83
N ASN A 63 -7.00 -10.40 -3.09
CA ASN A 63 -6.32 -11.08 -4.20
C ASN A 63 -4.79 -10.92 -4.15
N LEU A 64 -4.32 -9.80 -3.59
CA LEU A 64 -2.91 -9.51 -3.40
C LEU A 64 -2.31 -10.28 -2.22
N SER A 65 -3.09 -10.51 -1.16
CA SER A 65 -2.68 -11.11 0.12
C SER A 65 -1.73 -12.32 -0.01
N PRO A 66 -1.99 -13.33 -0.87
CA PRO A 66 -1.12 -14.50 -0.99
C PRO A 66 0.28 -14.21 -1.54
N GLN A 67 0.49 -13.04 -2.13
CA GLN A 67 1.74 -12.63 -2.76
C GLN A 67 2.59 -11.74 -1.85
N LEU A 68 2.04 -11.31 -0.71
CA LEU A 68 2.70 -10.42 0.22
C LEU A 68 3.64 -11.20 1.14
N LYS A 69 4.82 -10.64 1.38
CA LYS A 69 5.78 -11.14 2.37
C LYS A 69 5.64 -10.32 3.65
N LEU A 70 4.75 -10.75 4.52
CA LEU A 70 4.43 -10.08 5.78
C LEU A 70 4.98 -10.86 6.98
N ASP A 71 5.23 -10.16 8.09
CA ASP A 71 5.39 -10.83 9.37
C ASP A 71 4.05 -11.46 9.83
N PRO A 72 4.07 -12.44 10.76
CA PRO A 72 2.86 -13.15 11.17
C PRO A 72 1.74 -12.25 11.73
N LYS A 73 2.09 -11.11 12.36
CA LYS A 73 1.11 -10.19 12.93
C LYS A 73 0.38 -9.44 11.81
N ALA A 74 1.13 -8.87 10.86
CA ALA A 74 0.59 -8.18 9.71
C ALA A 74 -0.22 -9.13 8.80
N GLU A 75 0.26 -10.35 8.60
CA GLU A 75 -0.45 -11.38 7.84
C GLU A 75 -1.79 -11.74 8.49
N ASN A 76 -1.82 -11.98 9.80
CA ASN A 76 -3.04 -12.30 10.53
C ASN A 76 -4.05 -11.14 10.50
N PHE A 77 -3.57 -9.90 10.66
CA PHE A 77 -4.41 -8.72 10.51
C PHE A 77 -5.06 -8.67 9.12
N LEU A 78 -4.29 -8.87 8.06
CA LEU A 78 -4.81 -8.83 6.69
C LEU A 78 -5.81 -9.95 6.42
N LYS A 79 -5.57 -11.17 6.94
CA LYS A 79 -6.51 -12.29 6.88
C LYS A 79 -7.86 -11.97 7.50
N ILE A 80 -7.85 -11.40 8.71
CA ILE A 80 -9.08 -10.96 9.41
C ILE A 80 -9.78 -9.85 8.61
N TYR A 81 -9.04 -8.85 8.15
CA TYR A 81 -9.60 -7.74 7.38
C TYR A 81 -10.24 -8.21 6.08
N CYS A 82 -9.54 -9.06 5.32
CA CYS A 82 -10.01 -9.61 4.06
C CYS A 82 -11.12 -10.64 4.27
N GLY A 83 -11.16 -11.35 5.39
CA GLY A 83 -12.08 -12.47 5.63
C GLY A 83 -11.63 -13.72 4.87
N THR A 84 -10.36 -14.09 5.03
CA THR A 84 -9.68 -15.25 4.44
C THR A 84 -8.93 -16.03 5.50
#